data_AF-A7RIZ9-F1
#
_entry.id   AF-A7RIZ9-F1
#
_cell.length_a   1.000
_cell.length_b   1.000
_cell.length_c   1.000
_cell.angle_alpha   90.00
_cell.angle_beta   90.00
_cell.angle_gamma   90.00
#
_symmetry.space_group_name_H-M   'P 1'
#
loop_
_entity.id
_entity.type
_entity.pdbx_description
1 polymer ?
#
loop_
_entity_poly.entity_id
_entity_poly.type
_entity_poly.pdbx_seq_one_letter_code
_entity_poly.pdbx_strand_id
1 'polypeptide(L)'
;YNASTDVNYTMSVSMTGCLYWSNSKSKWAGEGCKVGPNSDASKLHCLCNHLSAFGGDFFVAPNPIDFDKVFAEFGRMGETGNFVVLSTICVIWGLFIAGMIFARKADKKDEKKVRLILYLAENIENGFVYQISVQTGMWRGYGTTANVGLSIFGEEGKTGDILLTDPELEKVFFARGSINNFTLVVPEDLGELTKIKIWHDNSGRSPAWFFHQVMIVDMQTEKQYYFLANRWLAVEKGDGQIDIEIPKAEKKDLSGFRNLFYSRTAKSLGDGHLWLSLFTRPPHNPFTRCQRLGCCLSILFATMVTNAMFY
;
A
#
# COMPACT_ATOMS: atom_id res chain seq x y z
N TYR A 1 -14.68 -42.38 40.82
CA TYR A 1 -14.76 -43.35 39.71
C TYR A 1 -14.98 -44.72 40.30
N ASN A 2 -16.24 -45.11 40.41
CA ASN A 2 -16.67 -46.44 40.79
C ASN A 2 -17.14 -47.18 39.53
N ALA A 3 -16.39 -48.19 39.09
CA ALA A 3 -16.60 -48.85 37.80
C ALA A 3 -17.96 -49.58 37.68
N SER A 4 -18.67 -49.78 38.79
CA SER A 4 -19.99 -50.42 38.83
C SER A 4 -21.18 -49.45 38.84
N THR A 5 -20.97 -48.15 39.10
CA THR A 5 -22.04 -47.15 39.19
C THR A 5 -21.85 -45.94 38.29
N ASP A 6 -20.59 -45.62 37.93
CA ASP A 6 -20.27 -44.42 37.18
C ASP A 6 -20.15 -44.77 35.68
N VAL A 7 -20.93 -44.11 34.83
CA VAL A 7 -20.87 -44.27 33.38
C VAL A 7 -20.13 -43.08 32.77
N ASN A 8 -19.04 -43.33 32.05
CA ASN A 8 -18.33 -42.29 31.30
C ASN A 8 -19.11 -42.00 30.01
N TYR A 9 -19.60 -40.77 29.89
CA TYR A 9 -20.19 -40.28 28.65
C TYR A 9 -19.27 -39.25 28.00
N THR A 10 -19.11 -39.35 26.68
CA THR A 10 -18.47 -38.32 25.86
C THR A 10 -19.54 -37.73 24.96
N MET A 11 -19.89 -36.46 25.19
CA MET A 11 -20.90 -35.74 24.42
C MET A 11 -20.18 -34.88 23.37
N SER A 12 -20.44 -35.13 22.08
CA SER A 12 -19.98 -34.30 20.98
C SER A 12 -21.18 -33.65 20.28
N VAL A 13 -21.15 -32.33 20.09
CA VAL A 13 -22.21 -31.59 19.39
C VAL A 13 -21.69 -31.18 18.03
N SER A 14 -22.28 -31.70 16.95
CA SER A 14 -21.98 -31.31 15.57
C SER A 14 -23.18 -30.58 14.97
N MET A 15 -23.00 -29.33 14.53
CA MET A 15 -24.06 -28.56 13.88
C MET A 15 -23.98 -28.78 12.37
N THR A 16 -25.03 -29.38 11.79
CA THR A 16 -25.10 -29.70 10.36
C THR A 16 -26.25 -28.97 9.70
N GLY A 17 -26.03 -28.47 8.49
CA GLY A 17 -27.03 -27.71 7.73
C GLY A 17 -27.06 -28.12 6.26
N CYS A 18 -28.26 -28.37 5.74
CA CYS A 18 -28.49 -28.57 4.31
C CYS A 18 -29.12 -27.30 3.72
N LEU A 19 -28.44 -26.70 2.76
CA LEU A 19 -28.82 -25.44 2.14
C LEU A 19 -28.97 -25.62 0.64
N TYR A 20 -29.71 -24.70 0.02
CA TYR A 20 -29.80 -24.58 -1.42
C TYR A 20 -29.57 -23.14 -1.86
N TRP A 21 -29.05 -22.96 -3.07
CA TRP A 21 -28.83 -21.64 -3.64
C TRP A 21 -30.14 -21.08 -4.22
N SER A 22 -30.65 -19.99 -3.62
CA SER A 22 -31.85 -19.30 -4.09
C SER A 22 -31.47 -18.17 -5.05
N ASN A 23 -31.75 -18.35 -6.35
CA ASN A 23 -31.49 -17.33 -7.36
C ASN A 23 -32.30 -16.04 -7.15
N SER A 24 -33.52 -16.14 -6.63
CA SER A 24 -34.38 -14.98 -6.35
C SER A 24 -33.88 -14.13 -5.19
N LYS A 25 -33.30 -14.77 -4.16
CA LYS A 25 -32.75 -14.09 -2.98
C LYS A 25 -31.22 -13.87 -3.09
N SER A 26 -30.58 -14.38 -4.13
CA SER A 26 -29.11 -14.41 -4.33
C SER A 26 -28.35 -14.85 -3.06
N LYS A 27 -28.85 -15.87 -2.36
CA LYS A 27 -28.28 -16.37 -1.10
C LYS A 27 -28.58 -17.86 -0.89
N TRP A 28 -27.80 -18.49 -0.02
CA TRP A 28 -28.09 -19.82 0.50
C TRP A 28 -29.29 -19.79 1.47
N ALA A 29 -30.26 -20.68 1.27
CA ALA A 29 -31.46 -20.80 2.08
C ALA A 29 -31.71 -22.26 2.49
N GLY A 30 -32.37 -22.48 3.64
CA GLY A 30 -32.70 -23.82 4.13
C GLY A 30 -34.11 -24.31 3.78
N GLU A 31 -34.95 -23.48 3.16
CA GLU A 31 -36.35 -23.80 2.85
C GLU A 31 -36.45 -25.06 1.96
N GLY A 32 -37.17 -26.07 2.42
CA GLY A 32 -37.37 -27.32 1.66
C GLY A 32 -36.19 -28.31 1.69
N CYS A 33 -35.09 -27.99 2.37
CA CYS A 33 -33.97 -28.89 2.62
C CYS A 33 -33.84 -29.21 4.11
N LYS A 34 -33.60 -30.47 4.45
CA LYS A 34 -33.35 -30.92 5.83
C LYS A 34 -32.24 -31.95 5.89
N VAL A 35 -31.57 -32.02 7.03
CA VAL A 35 -30.57 -33.05 7.31
C VAL A 35 -31.28 -34.39 7.46
N GLY A 36 -30.81 -35.39 6.71
CA GLY A 36 -31.34 -36.74 6.69
C GLY A 36 -30.70 -37.63 7.76
N PRO A 37 -31.34 -38.77 8.10
CA PRO A 37 -30.91 -39.65 9.19
C PRO A 37 -29.61 -40.42 8.91
N ASN A 38 -29.17 -40.46 7.65
CA ASN A 38 -27.91 -41.11 7.25
C ASN A 38 -26.72 -40.13 7.27
N SER A 39 -26.84 -39.03 8.03
CA SER A 39 -25.75 -38.07 8.20
C SER A 39 -24.85 -38.53 9.35
N ASP A 40 -23.55 -38.45 9.15
CA ASP A 40 -22.51 -38.80 10.11
C ASP A 40 -21.39 -37.73 10.07
N ALA A 41 -20.41 -37.78 10.98
CA ALA A 41 -19.33 -36.81 11.09
C ALA A 41 -18.50 -36.62 9.80
N SER A 42 -18.51 -37.60 8.91
CA SER A 42 -17.80 -37.58 7.62
C SER A 42 -18.69 -37.40 6.39
N LYS A 43 -20.02 -37.51 6.55
CA LYS A 43 -20.97 -37.57 5.43
C LYS A 43 -22.26 -36.86 5.77
N LEU A 44 -22.62 -35.84 4.98
CA LEU A 44 -23.91 -35.18 5.12
C LEU A 44 -24.92 -35.79 4.16
N HIS A 45 -26.07 -36.22 4.67
CA HIS A 45 -27.20 -36.63 3.85
C HIS A 45 -28.22 -35.50 3.83
N CYS A 46 -28.45 -34.88 2.67
CA CYS A 46 -29.45 -33.82 2.51
C CYS A 46 -30.70 -34.33 1.80
N LEU A 47 -31.85 -34.10 2.45
CA LEU A 47 -33.18 -34.37 1.89
C LEU A 47 -33.81 -33.05 1.48
N CYS A 48 -33.85 -32.79 0.17
CA CYS A 48 -34.48 -31.60 -0.40
C CYS A 48 -35.72 -31.98 -1.23
N ASN A 49 -36.76 -31.16 -1.19
CA ASN A 49 -38.00 -31.35 -1.97
C ASN A 49 -37.99 -30.63 -3.33
N HIS A 50 -36.82 -30.15 -3.78
CA HIS A 50 -36.62 -29.42 -5.03
C HIS A 50 -35.28 -29.80 -5.66
N LEU A 51 -35.13 -29.51 -6.96
CA LEU A 51 -33.97 -29.85 -7.80
C LEU A 51 -33.02 -28.66 -8.00
N SER A 52 -32.80 -27.87 -6.95
CA SER A 52 -31.88 -26.74 -7.02
C SER A 52 -30.44 -27.13 -6.65
N ALA A 53 -29.47 -26.25 -6.90
CA ALA A 53 -28.09 -26.47 -6.47
C ALA A 53 -28.04 -26.54 -4.93
N PHE A 54 -27.70 -27.71 -4.42
CA PHE A 54 -27.64 -27.99 -2.98
C PHE A 54 -26.20 -27.95 -2.47
N GLY A 55 -26.05 -27.51 -1.23
CA GLY A 55 -24.79 -27.41 -0.51
C GLY A 55 -24.99 -27.85 0.94
N GLY A 56 -23.98 -28.51 1.48
CA GLY A 56 -23.94 -28.92 2.89
C GLY A 56 -22.86 -28.14 3.63
N ASP A 57 -23.13 -27.79 4.88
CA ASP A 57 -22.11 -27.26 5.78
C ASP A 57 -22.02 -28.09 7.06
N PHE A 58 -20.78 -28.39 7.45
CA PHE A 58 -20.45 -28.96 8.74
C PHE A 58 -19.80 -27.85 9.56
N PHE A 59 -20.52 -27.35 10.55
CA PHE A 59 -19.90 -26.44 11.51
C PHE A 59 -19.04 -27.28 12.46
N VAL A 60 -17.76 -27.43 12.12
CA VAL A 60 -16.76 -27.98 13.02
C VAL A 60 -16.43 -26.88 14.03
N ALA A 61 -16.91 -27.04 15.26
CA ALA A 61 -16.55 -26.12 16.33
C ALA A 61 -15.02 -26.17 16.52
N PRO A 62 -14.35 -25.01 16.61
CA PRO A 62 -12.92 -24.99 16.85
C PRO A 62 -12.60 -25.71 18.18
N ASN A 63 -11.55 -26.52 18.17
CA ASN A 63 -11.05 -27.18 19.36
C ASN A 63 -10.62 -26.11 20.39
N PRO A 64 -11.10 -26.16 21.63
CA PRO A 64 -10.65 -25.25 22.67
C PRO A 64 -9.17 -25.49 22.97
N ILE A 65 -8.37 -24.44 22.95
CA ILE A 65 -6.96 -24.51 23.30
C ILE A 65 -6.84 -24.54 24.83
N ASP A 66 -6.43 -25.69 25.37
CA ASP A 66 -6.07 -25.84 26.77
C ASP A 66 -4.62 -25.40 27.00
N PHE A 67 -4.45 -24.19 27.54
CA PHE A 67 -3.13 -23.61 27.77
C PHE A 67 -2.31 -24.35 28.84
N ASP A 68 -2.96 -25.02 29.81
CA ASP A 68 -2.25 -25.76 30.86
C ASP A 68 -1.53 -26.97 30.26
N LYS A 69 -2.21 -27.68 29.36
CA LYS A 69 -1.62 -28.78 28.59
C LYS A 69 -0.50 -28.28 27.68
N VAL A 70 -0.70 -27.15 27.00
CA VAL A 70 0.32 -26.54 26.14
C VAL A 70 1.60 -26.25 26.92
N PHE A 71 1.51 -25.58 28.08
CA PHE A 71 2.69 -25.27 28.89
C PHE A 71 3.37 -26.52 29.47
N ALA A 72 2.59 -27.54 29.86
CA ALA A 72 3.14 -28.82 30.29
C ALA A 72 3.95 -29.53 29.18
N GLU A 73 3.43 -29.55 27.95
CA GLU A 73 4.12 -30.11 26.79
C GLU A 73 5.36 -29.29 26.40
N PHE A 74 5.32 -27.95 26.55
CA PHE A 74 6.52 -27.12 26.44
C PHE A 74 7.59 -27.52 27.47
N GLY A 75 7.21 -27.83 28.72
CA GLY A 75 8.15 -28.33 29.74
C GLY A 75 8.79 -29.68 29.38
N ARG A 76 8.08 -30.52 28.62
CA ARG A 76 8.51 -31.88 28.23
C ARG A 76 9.13 -31.97 26.83
N MET A 77 9.39 -30.85 26.16
CA MET A 77 9.95 -30.84 24.80
C MET A 77 11.27 -31.61 24.68
N GLY A 78 12.08 -31.64 25.73
CA GLY A 78 13.33 -32.41 25.77
C GLY A 78 13.12 -33.93 25.64
N GLU A 79 11.95 -34.44 26.05
CA GLU A 79 11.58 -35.86 26.00
C GLU A 79 10.82 -36.20 24.70
N THR A 80 9.96 -35.30 24.24
CA THR A 80 9.06 -35.55 23.09
C THR A 80 9.73 -35.28 21.74
N GLY A 81 10.82 -34.52 21.70
CA GLY A 81 11.57 -34.20 20.48
C GLY A 81 10.82 -33.27 19.50
N ASN A 82 9.63 -32.77 19.87
CA ASN A 82 8.78 -31.97 18.99
C ASN A 82 9.10 -30.47 19.09
N PHE A 83 10.22 -30.05 18.50
CA PHE A 83 10.68 -28.65 18.53
C PHE A 83 10.16 -27.81 17.36
N VAL A 84 9.33 -28.37 16.48
CA VAL A 84 8.96 -27.73 15.19
C VAL A 84 8.25 -26.40 15.41
N VAL A 85 7.26 -26.38 16.30
CA VAL A 85 6.47 -25.16 16.58
C VAL A 85 7.34 -24.08 17.21
N LEU A 86 8.12 -24.44 18.23
CA LEU A 86 9.02 -23.51 18.90
C LEU A 86 10.06 -22.93 17.92
N SER A 87 10.71 -23.79 17.14
CA SER A 87 11.67 -23.37 16.12
C SER A 87 11.04 -22.42 15.11
N THR A 88 9.81 -22.71 14.66
CA THR A 88 9.08 -21.85 13.72
C THR A 88 8.80 -20.48 14.33
N ILE A 89 8.33 -20.42 15.58
CA ILE A 89 8.07 -19.15 16.30
C ILE A 89 9.38 -18.36 16.49
N CYS A 90 10.48 -19.01 16.88
CA CYS A 90 11.78 -18.37 17.01
C CYS A 90 12.28 -17.79 15.69
N VAL A 91 12.13 -18.53 14.58
CA VAL A 91 12.49 -18.04 13.24
C VAL A 91 11.64 -16.83 12.85
N ILE A 92 10.33 -16.87 13.08
CA ILE A 92 9.43 -15.73 12.81
C ILE A 92 9.86 -14.49 13.59
N TRP A 93 10.16 -14.62 14.89
CA TRP A 93 10.64 -13.51 15.71
C TRP A 93 12.02 -13.00 15.24
N GLY A 94 12.93 -13.89 14.86
CA GLY A 94 14.23 -13.51 14.29
C GLY A 94 14.08 -12.70 13.00
N LEU A 95 13.23 -13.15 12.07
CA LEU A 95 12.91 -12.44 10.84
C LEU A 95 12.22 -11.09 11.12
N PHE A 96 11.33 -11.04 12.12
CA PHE A 96 10.67 -9.80 12.53
C PHE A 96 11.67 -8.78 13.07
N ILE A 97 12.60 -9.18 13.95
CA ILE A 97 13.63 -8.28 14.50
C ILE A 97 14.53 -7.76 13.37
N ALA A 98 15.00 -8.64 12.48
CA ALA A 98 15.78 -8.24 11.31
C ALA A 98 15.01 -7.27 10.40
N GLY A 99 13.74 -7.58 10.12
CA GLY A 99 12.82 -6.74 9.37
C GLY A 99 12.58 -5.38 10.04
N MET A 100 12.46 -5.33 11.36
CA MET A 100 12.28 -4.10 12.14
C MET A 100 13.51 -3.19 12.06
N ILE A 101 14.72 -3.75 12.08
CA ILE A 101 15.96 -2.98 11.90
C ILE A 101 15.99 -2.37 10.48
N PHE A 102 15.67 -3.15 9.46
CA PHE A 102 15.59 -2.68 8.08
C PHE A 102 14.51 -1.60 7.90
N ALA A 103 13.30 -1.86 8.42
CA ALA A 103 12.16 -0.95 8.34
C ALA A 103 12.46 0.39 9.03
N ARG A 104 13.07 0.36 10.23
CA ARG A 104 13.50 1.58 10.94
C ARG A 104 14.51 2.39 10.14
N LYS A 105 15.53 1.73 9.57
CA LYS A 105 16.52 2.40 8.71
C LYS A 105 15.86 3.01 7.47
N ALA A 106 14.94 2.29 6.83
CA ALA A 106 14.22 2.76 5.65
C ALA A 106 13.28 3.93 5.98
N ASP A 107 12.56 3.88 7.10
CA ASP A 107 11.66 4.95 7.53
C ASP A 107 12.44 6.23 7.90
N LYS A 108 13.57 6.11 8.60
CA LYS A 108 14.46 7.26 8.88
C LYS A 108 15.04 7.88 7.61
N LYS A 109 15.31 7.07 6.58
CA LYS A 109 15.74 7.57 5.26
C LYS A 109 14.61 8.30 4.54
N ASP A 110 13.37 7.84 4.69
CA ASP A 110 12.21 8.48 4.07
C ASP A 110 11.81 9.79 4.76
N GLU A 111 12.03 9.91 6.07
CA GLU A 111 11.82 11.16 6.81
C GLU A 111 12.62 12.33 6.22
N LYS A 112 13.85 12.08 5.78
CA LYS A 112 14.69 13.08 5.10
C LYS A 112 14.15 13.54 3.74
N LYS A 113 13.25 12.76 3.11
CA LYS A 113 12.65 13.07 1.81
C LYS A 113 11.36 13.87 1.92
N VAL A 114 10.77 13.90 3.11
CA VAL A 114 9.46 14.51 3.37
C VAL A 114 9.63 15.54 4.45
N ARG A 115 10.04 16.75 4.05
CA ARG A 115 9.69 17.99 4.77
C ARG A 115 10.29 19.20 4.09
N LEU A 116 9.49 20.26 4.16
CA LEU A 116 9.71 21.64 3.77
C LEU A 116 9.19 21.95 2.35
N ILE A 117 8.30 22.93 2.32
CA ILE A 117 8.03 23.74 1.14
C ILE A 117 9.26 24.61 0.96
N LEU A 118 9.90 24.52 -0.20
CA LEU A 118 11.10 25.30 -0.51
C LEU A 118 10.70 26.59 -1.22
N TYR A 119 11.11 27.73 -0.70
CA TYR A 119 10.83 29.03 -1.30
C TYR A 119 11.90 29.35 -2.35
N LEU A 120 11.49 29.45 -3.61
CA LEU A 120 12.36 29.61 -4.79
C LEU A 120 12.57 31.09 -5.17
N ALA A 121 12.68 31.99 -4.19
CA ALA A 121 12.81 33.42 -4.46
C ALA A 121 13.77 34.15 -3.50
N GLU A 122 14.53 35.08 -4.06
CA GLU A 122 15.24 36.13 -3.32
C GLU A 122 14.31 37.33 -3.12
N ASN A 123 14.00 37.68 -1.86
CA ASN A 123 13.42 38.96 -1.39
C ASN A 123 12.56 39.79 -2.38
N ILE A 124 11.50 39.21 -2.95
CA ILE A 124 10.51 39.96 -3.74
C ILE A 124 9.41 40.45 -2.80
N GLU A 125 9.36 41.75 -2.54
CA GLU A 125 8.22 42.38 -1.88
C GLU A 125 7.04 42.48 -2.88
N ASN A 126 5.85 42.01 -2.48
CA ASN A 126 4.60 42.05 -3.27
C ASN A 126 4.60 41.24 -4.59
N GLY A 127 5.18 40.04 -4.60
CA GLY A 127 5.10 39.14 -5.77
C GLY A 127 3.87 38.22 -5.80
N PHE A 128 3.62 37.64 -6.98
CA PHE A 128 2.62 36.61 -7.25
C PHE A 128 3.17 35.24 -6.86
N VAL A 129 2.41 34.52 -6.03
CA VAL A 129 2.83 33.27 -5.38
C VAL A 129 2.19 32.07 -6.07
N TYR A 130 3.04 31.14 -6.52
CA TYR A 130 2.64 29.86 -7.11
C TYR A 130 3.20 28.70 -6.29
N GLN A 131 2.32 27.80 -5.84
CA GLN A 131 2.72 26.55 -5.18
C GLN A 131 2.88 25.43 -6.20
N ILE A 132 4.07 24.87 -6.30
CA ILE A 132 4.44 23.84 -7.27
C ILE A 132 4.64 22.53 -6.53
N SER A 133 3.92 21.48 -6.91
CA SER A 133 4.07 20.13 -6.39
C SER A 133 4.56 19.21 -7.50
N VAL A 134 5.81 18.77 -7.42
CA VAL A 134 6.41 17.84 -8.39
C VAL A 134 6.33 16.43 -7.83
N GLN A 135 5.72 15.53 -8.60
CA GLN A 135 5.58 14.13 -8.22
C GLN A 135 6.51 13.23 -9.05
N THR A 136 7.25 12.38 -8.35
CA THR A 136 8.10 11.35 -8.95
C THR A 136 7.41 10.00 -8.88
N GLY A 137 7.61 9.16 -9.90
CA GLY A 137 7.00 7.83 -9.92
C GLY A 137 7.48 6.93 -8.77
N MET A 138 6.63 5.98 -8.36
CA MET A 138 6.80 5.27 -7.09
C MET A 138 7.82 4.11 -7.10
N TRP A 139 8.12 3.57 -8.28
CA TRP A 139 8.78 2.28 -8.40
C TRP A 139 10.29 2.37 -8.12
N ARG A 140 10.94 1.21 -7.93
CA ARG A 140 12.37 1.17 -7.65
C ARG A 140 13.16 1.78 -8.82
N GLY A 141 14.06 2.71 -8.51
CA GLY A 141 14.91 3.37 -9.52
C GLY A 141 14.19 4.44 -10.35
N TYR A 142 13.03 4.94 -9.88
CA TYR A 142 12.27 5.99 -10.58
C TYR A 142 12.65 7.41 -10.13
N GLY A 143 13.38 7.54 -9.01
CA GLY A 143 13.89 8.82 -8.56
C GLY A 143 15.25 9.17 -9.18
N THR A 144 15.58 10.45 -9.15
CA THR A 144 16.82 10.98 -9.74
C THR A 144 17.72 11.62 -8.70
N THR A 145 19.02 11.69 -9.03
CA THR A 145 20.01 12.50 -8.31
C THR A 145 20.44 13.74 -9.09
N ALA A 146 19.92 13.93 -10.30
CA ALA A 146 20.22 15.09 -11.13
C ALA A 146 19.54 16.35 -10.60
N ASN A 147 20.06 17.51 -10.97
CA ASN A 147 19.39 18.77 -10.69
C ASN A 147 18.25 18.95 -11.69
N VAL A 148 17.07 19.32 -11.19
CA VAL A 148 15.85 19.48 -11.99
C VAL A 148 15.52 20.95 -12.12
N GLY A 149 15.25 21.38 -13.35
CA GLY A 149 14.78 22.73 -13.65
C GLY A 149 13.34 22.74 -14.16
N LEU A 150 12.65 23.86 -13.94
CA LEU A 150 11.27 24.09 -14.37
C LEU A 150 11.14 25.51 -14.93
N SER A 151 10.47 25.63 -16.07
CA SER A 151 10.00 26.90 -16.61
C SER A 151 8.48 26.83 -16.84
N ILE A 152 7.77 27.87 -16.43
CA ILE A 152 6.31 27.96 -16.46
C ILE A 152 5.91 28.99 -17.51
N PHE A 153 4.91 28.66 -18.32
CA PHE A 153 4.38 29.55 -19.35
C PHE A 153 2.89 29.78 -19.10
N GLY A 154 2.50 31.05 -19.09
CA GLY A 154 1.11 31.48 -19.07
C GLY A 154 0.81 32.43 -20.23
N GLU A 155 -0.40 32.96 -20.25
CA GLU A 155 -0.85 33.89 -21.30
C GLU A 155 -0.21 35.28 -21.18
N GLU A 156 0.07 35.73 -19.96
CA GLU A 156 0.58 37.08 -19.69
C GLU A 156 2.11 37.10 -19.51
N GLY A 157 2.73 35.93 -19.34
CA GLY A 157 4.17 35.86 -19.16
C GLY A 157 4.73 34.44 -19.13
N LYS A 158 6.06 34.37 -18.93
CA LYS A 158 6.77 33.12 -18.68
C LYS A 158 7.84 33.33 -17.63
N THR A 159 8.17 32.28 -16.90
CA THR A 159 9.33 32.28 -16.03
C THR A 159 10.59 31.95 -16.84
N GLY A 160 11.76 32.30 -16.30
CA GLY A 160 13.03 31.68 -16.69
C GLY A 160 13.10 30.21 -16.25
N ASP A 161 14.27 29.60 -16.47
CA ASP A 161 14.57 28.27 -15.94
C ASP A 161 14.86 28.36 -14.44
N ILE A 162 13.95 27.81 -13.64
CA ILE A 162 14.02 27.81 -12.19
C ILE A 162 14.58 26.47 -11.73
N LEU A 163 15.72 26.50 -11.06
CA LEU A 163 16.31 25.29 -10.49
C LEU A 163 15.54 24.89 -9.23
N LEU A 164 14.99 23.68 -9.22
CA LEU A 164 14.20 23.15 -8.11
C LEU A 164 15.10 22.46 -7.07
N THR A 165 16.07 23.20 -6.57
CA THR A 165 17.02 22.74 -5.56
C THR A 165 17.24 23.82 -4.51
N ASP A 166 17.80 23.44 -3.38
CA ASP A 166 18.31 24.37 -2.39
C ASP A 166 19.69 23.87 -1.97
N PRO A 167 20.77 24.60 -2.33
CA PRO A 167 22.14 24.22 -2.00
C PRO A 167 22.42 24.14 -0.49
N GLU A 168 21.65 24.84 0.35
CA GLU A 168 21.83 24.90 1.80
C GLU A 168 21.14 23.72 2.51
N LEU A 169 20.22 23.05 1.83
CA LEU A 169 19.52 21.88 2.36
C LEU A 169 20.26 20.59 1.98
N GLU A 170 20.76 19.85 2.97
CA GLU A 170 21.19 18.44 2.80
C GLU A 170 19.98 17.49 2.58
N LYS A 171 19.17 17.76 1.54
CA LYS A 171 17.94 17.02 1.24
C LYS A 171 17.99 16.32 -0.10
N VAL A 172 17.27 15.21 -0.17
CA VAL A 172 17.14 14.41 -1.40
C VAL A 172 15.80 14.74 -2.05
N PHE A 173 15.83 15.62 -3.04
CA PHE A 173 14.69 15.91 -3.91
C PHE A 173 14.47 14.79 -4.94
N PHE A 174 13.26 14.71 -5.48
CA PHE A 174 12.89 13.82 -6.60
C PHE A 174 13.22 12.34 -6.37
N ALA A 175 13.14 11.89 -5.11
CA ALA A 175 13.27 10.48 -4.77
C ALA A 175 12.05 9.69 -5.28
N ARG A 176 12.20 8.36 -5.42
CA ARG A 176 11.06 7.51 -5.83
C ARG A 176 9.83 7.77 -4.93
N GLY A 177 8.67 7.97 -5.55
CA GLY A 177 7.40 8.21 -4.88
C GLY A 177 7.34 9.48 -4.03
N SER A 178 8.34 10.38 -4.13
CA SER A 178 8.28 11.66 -3.44
C SER A 178 7.30 12.61 -4.12
N ILE A 179 6.75 13.49 -3.29
CA ILE A 179 6.06 14.70 -3.73
C ILE A 179 6.89 15.83 -3.11
N ASN A 180 7.49 16.65 -3.97
CA ASN A 180 8.32 17.77 -3.56
C ASN A 180 7.57 19.07 -3.84
N ASN A 181 7.37 19.86 -2.78
CA ASN A 181 6.59 21.08 -2.84
C ASN A 181 7.52 22.29 -2.80
N PHE A 182 7.27 23.24 -3.67
CA PHE A 182 8.03 24.47 -3.83
C PHE A 182 7.05 25.64 -3.85
N THR A 183 7.44 26.77 -3.28
CA THR A 183 6.74 28.05 -3.41
C THR A 183 7.59 28.95 -4.27
N LEU A 184 7.07 29.31 -5.44
CA LEU A 184 7.68 30.27 -6.32
C LEU A 184 7.00 31.63 -6.11
N VAL A 185 7.79 32.69 -6.00
CA VAL A 185 7.30 34.07 -6.03
C VAL A 185 7.85 34.72 -7.29
N VAL A 186 6.98 35.28 -8.11
CA VAL A 186 7.35 36.01 -9.34
C VAL A 186 6.85 37.46 -9.27
N PRO A 187 7.54 38.41 -9.94
CA PRO A 187 7.18 39.81 -9.85
C PRO A 187 5.90 40.18 -10.62
N GLU A 188 5.57 39.43 -11.67
CA GLU A 188 4.43 39.68 -12.55
C GLU A 188 3.50 38.47 -12.59
N ASP A 189 2.20 38.69 -12.78
CA ASP A 189 1.23 37.62 -12.97
C ASP A 189 1.53 36.89 -14.29
N LEU A 190 1.51 35.56 -14.25
CA LEU A 190 1.65 34.73 -15.44
C LEU A 190 0.31 34.58 -16.19
N GLY A 191 -0.81 34.96 -15.57
CA GLY A 191 -2.15 34.77 -16.09
C GLY A 191 -2.54 33.28 -16.13
N GLU A 192 -3.38 32.90 -17.10
CA GLU A 192 -3.81 31.50 -17.25
C GLU A 192 -2.62 30.64 -17.71
N LEU A 193 -2.24 29.63 -16.92
CA LEU A 193 -1.11 28.76 -17.26
C LEU A 193 -1.44 27.88 -18.47
N THR A 194 -0.51 27.80 -19.42
CA THR A 194 -0.71 27.11 -20.70
C THR A 194 0.16 25.86 -20.82
N LYS A 195 1.44 25.94 -20.41
CA LYS A 195 2.39 24.83 -20.46
C LYS A 195 3.51 24.99 -19.44
N ILE A 196 4.22 23.91 -19.19
CA ILE A 196 5.50 23.91 -18.47
C ILE A 196 6.58 23.27 -19.32
N LYS A 197 7.83 23.63 -19.06
CA LYS A 197 9.01 22.88 -19.50
C LYS A 197 9.73 22.36 -18.26
N ILE A 198 9.96 21.06 -18.19
CA ILE A 198 10.70 20.45 -17.08
C ILE A 198 11.89 19.68 -17.63
N TRP A 199 13.04 19.78 -16.97
CA TRP A 199 14.29 19.21 -17.46
C TRP A 199 15.21 18.81 -16.32
N HIS A 200 16.23 18.00 -16.61
CA HIS A 200 17.32 17.73 -15.68
C HIS A 200 18.69 17.84 -16.33
N ASP A 201 19.72 18.15 -15.55
CA ASP A 201 21.10 18.34 -16.04
C ASP A 201 21.88 17.04 -16.29
N ASN A 202 21.25 15.89 -15.99
CA ASN A 202 21.83 14.54 -16.13
C ASN A 202 23.04 14.29 -15.23
N SER A 203 23.18 15.07 -14.15
CA SER A 203 24.27 14.95 -13.17
C SER A 203 23.99 13.87 -12.11
N GLY A 204 25.00 13.61 -11.29
CA GLY A 204 24.93 12.66 -10.18
C GLY A 204 25.12 11.20 -10.60
N ARG A 205 24.83 10.27 -9.68
CA ARG A 205 25.09 8.82 -9.87
C ARG A 205 23.93 8.06 -10.52
N SER A 206 22.72 8.61 -10.45
CA SER A 206 21.51 7.99 -10.97
C SER A 206 20.62 9.09 -11.56
N PRO A 207 20.98 9.64 -12.73
CA PRO A 207 20.27 10.77 -13.33
C PRO A 207 18.90 10.37 -13.92
N ALA A 208 18.70 9.11 -14.28
CA ALA A 208 17.43 8.62 -14.82
C ALA A 208 16.25 8.97 -13.91
N TRP A 209 15.24 9.62 -14.47
CA TRP A 209 14.07 10.05 -13.73
C TRP A 209 12.78 9.55 -14.37
N PHE A 210 11.90 8.95 -13.58
CA PHE A 210 10.53 8.73 -14.02
C PHE A 210 9.63 9.84 -13.49
N PHE A 211 9.39 10.82 -14.36
CA PHE A 211 8.58 11.97 -14.03
C PHE A 211 7.08 11.63 -14.16
N HIS A 212 6.32 11.86 -13.09
CA HIS A 212 4.89 11.52 -13.04
C HIS A 212 4.02 12.70 -13.48
N GLN A 213 4.01 13.77 -12.69
CA GLN A 213 3.22 14.98 -12.96
C GLN A 213 3.75 16.18 -12.16
N VAL A 214 3.34 17.37 -12.58
CA VAL A 214 3.42 18.61 -11.79
C VAL A 214 2.00 19.13 -11.56
N MET A 215 1.72 19.60 -10.35
CA MET A 215 0.55 20.39 -10.02
C MET A 215 1.01 21.79 -9.60
N ILE A 216 0.42 22.83 -10.18
CA ILE A 216 0.68 24.23 -9.81
C ILE A 216 -0.61 24.83 -9.29
N VAL A 217 -0.55 25.46 -8.12
CA VAL A 217 -1.65 26.24 -7.55
C VAL A 217 -1.26 27.70 -7.59
N ASP A 218 -2.04 28.49 -8.29
CA ASP A 218 -1.98 29.95 -8.22
C ASP A 218 -2.65 30.38 -6.91
N MET A 219 -1.89 31.02 -6.02
CA MET A 219 -2.39 31.42 -4.69
C MET A 219 -3.22 32.70 -4.71
N GLN A 220 -3.25 33.43 -5.83
CA GLN A 220 -4.05 34.64 -6.00
C GLN A 220 -5.47 34.26 -6.45
N THR A 221 -5.57 33.30 -7.39
CA THR A 221 -6.86 32.87 -7.95
C THR A 221 -7.38 31.54 -7.38
N GLU A 222 -6.58 30.84 -6.58
CA GLU A 222 -6.82 29.47 -6.07
C GLU A 222 -7.02 28.41 -7.18
N LYS A 223 -6.69 28.74 -8.44
CA LYS A 223 -6.78 27.81 -9.56
C LYS A 223 -5.69 26.75 -9.49
N GLN A 224 -6.07 25.51 -9.82
CA GLN A 224 -5.16 24.37 -9.89
C GLN A 224 -4.92 23.95 -11.34
N TYR A 225 -3.64 23.83 -11.69
CA TYR A 225 -3.17 23.43 -13.00
C TYR A 225 -2.42 22.11 -12.88
N TYR A 226 -2.76 21.16 -13.75
CA TYR A 226 -2.15 19.83 -13.76
C TYR A 226 -1.39 19.63 -15.06
N PHE A 227 -0.18 19.06 -14.97
CA PHE A 227 0.68 18.75 -16.12
C PHE A 227 1.10 17.29 -16.01
N LEU A 228 0.53 16.44 -16.87
CA LEU A 228 0.66 14.98 -16.78
C LEU A 228 1.70 14.47 -17.79
N ALA A 229 2.69 13.70 -17.34
CA ALA A 229 3.75 13.17 -18.20
C ALA A 229 3.80 11.64 -18.21
N ASN A 230 3.92 11.02 -17.04
CA ASN A 230 4.00 9.56 -16.86
C ASN A 230 5.08 8.87 -17.73
N ARG A 231 6.30 9.39 -17.72
CA ARG A 231 7.37 8.91 -18.61
C ARG A 231 8.77 9.06 -18.04
N TRP A 232 9.73 8.39 -18.67
CA TRP A 232 11.15 8.57 -18.39
C TRP A 232 11.66 9.87 -19.00
N LEU A 233 12.48 10.59 -18.22
CA LEU A 233 13.43 11.59 -18.64
C LEU A 233 14.81 11.04 -18.28
N ALA A 234 15.53 10.54 -19.29
CA ALA A 234 16.79 9.84 -19.15
C ALA A 234 17.42 9.62 -20.53
N VAL A 235 18.73 9.71 -20.64
CA VAL A 235 19.44 9.44 -21.90
C VAL A 235 19.36 7.95 -22.26
N GLU A 236 19.36 7.09 -21.25
CA GLU A 236 19.43 5.63 -21.41
C GLU A 236 18.07 4.90 -21.34
N LYS A 237 16.96 5.62 -21.18
CA LYS A 237 15.60 5.04 -21.09
C LYS A 237 14.58 5.88 -21.85
N GLY A 238 13.43 5.28 -22.15
CA GLY A 238 12.34 5.98 -22.83
C GLY A 238 12.76 6.37 -24.24
N ASP A 239 12.65 7.65 -24.56
CA ASP A 239 13.04 8.23 -25.85
C ASP A 239 14.38 8.98 -25.81
N GLY A 240 15.16 8.84 -24.72
CA GLY A 240 16.48 9.46 -24.60
C GLY A 240 16.44 10.96 -24.28
N GLN A 241 15.26 11.55 -24.05
CA GLN A 241 15.11 12.97 -23.74
C GLN A 241 15.29 13.22 -22.24
N ILE A 242 15.92 14.36 -21.91
CA ILE A 242 16.15 14.82 -20.53
C ILE A 242 15.30 16.05 -20.18
N ASP A 243 14.56 16.56 -21.16
CA ASP A 243 13.61 17.66 -21.03
C ASP A 243 12.31 17.35 -21.75
N ILE A 244 11.23 18.01 -21.34
CA ILE A 244 9.93 17.90 -21.99
C ILE A 244 9.10 19.17 -21.76
N GLU A 245 8.37 19.58 -22.80
CA GLU A 245 7.28 20.55 -22.69
C GLU A 245 5.93 19.85 -22.56
N ILE A 246 5.12 20.28 -21.59
CA ILE A 246 3.85 19.63 -21.25
C ILE A 246 2.76 20.70 -21.19
N PRO A 247 1.68 20.58 -21.99
CA PRO A 247 0.55 21.50 -21.92
C PRO A 247 -0.27 21.26 -20.65
N LYS A 248 -1.04 22.26 -20.24
CA LYS A 248 -2.05 22.15 -19.19
C LYS A 248 -3.00 20.99 -19.53
N ALA A 249 -3.20 20.08 -18.59
CA ALA A 249 -4.10 18.96 -18.73
C ALA A 249 -5.56 19.42 -18.69
N GLU A 250 -6.38 18.89 -19.59
CA GLU A 250 -7.82 19.09 -19.55
C GLU A 250 -8.50 18.08 -18.60
N LYS A 251 -9.77 18.31 -18.28
CA LYS A 251 -10.57 17.37 -17.46
C LYS A 251 -10.60 15.95 -18.04
N LYS A 252 -10.60 15.81 -19.37
CA LYS A 252 -10.56 14.52 -20.07
C LYS A 252 -9.24 13.77 -19.86
N ASP A 253 -8.13 14.49 -19.71
CA ASP A 253 -6.80 13.89 -19.54
C ASP A 253 -6.63 13.38 -18.10
N LEU A 254 -7.19 14.13 -17.14
CA LEU A 254 -7.26 13.75 -15.72
C LEU A 254 -8.12 12.49 -15.51
N SER A 255 -9.22 12.34 -16.26
CA SER A 255 -10.08 11.16 -16.23
C SER A 255 -9.63 10.03 -17.17
N GLY A 256 -8.53 10.22 -17.89
CA GLY A 256 -7.99 9.22 -18.80
C GLY A 256 -7.62 7.92 -18.07
N PHE A 257 -8.08 6.78 -18.62
CA PHE A 257 -7.89 5.46 -18.00
C PHE A 257 -6.44 5.19 -17.62
N ARG A 258 -5.47 5.53 -18.48
CA ARG A 258 -4.03 5.29 -18.21
C ARG A 258 -3.54 6.04 -16.98
N ASN A 259 -3.93 7.30 -16.82
CA ASN A 259 -3.53 8.15 -15.70
C ASN A 259 -4.22 7.70 -14.40
N LEU A 260 -5.52 7.39 -14.47
CA LEU A 260 -6.26 6.82 -13.35
C LEU A 260 -5.74 5.45 -12.94
N PHE A 261 -5.45 4.58 -13.90
CA PHE A 261 -4.93 3.24 -13.66
C PHE A 261 -3.55 3.29 -13.02
N TYR A 262 -2.63 4.12 -13.55
CA TYR A 262 -1.29 4.23 -12.99
C TYR A 262 -1.31 4.82 -11.58
N SER A 263 -2.04 5.92 -11.36
CA SER A 263 -2.16 6.54 -10.03
C SER A 263 -2.84 5.62 -9.01
N ARG A 264 -3.94 4.94 -9.38
CA ARG A 264 -4.63 3.99 -8.50
C ARG A 264 -3.80 2.75 -8.23
N THR A 265 -3.19 2.13 -9.25
CA THR A 265 -2.34 0.95 -9.06
C THR A 265 -1.17 1.30 -8.17
N ALA A 266 -0.56 2.47 -8.40
CA ALA A 266 0.54 2.94 -7.60
C ALA A 266 0.15 3.13 -6.12
N LYS A 267 -0.96 3.83 -5.88
CA LYS A 267 -1.49 4.03 -4.52
C LYS A 267 -1.94 2.72 -3.87
N SER A 268 -2.61 1.84 -4.59
CA SER A 268 -3.12 0.56 -4.08
C SER A 268 -1.99 -0.38 -3.66
N LEU A 269 -0.93 -0.50 -4.47
CA LEU A 269 0.22 -1.36 -4.15
C LEU A 269 1.18 -0.70 -3.15
N GLY A 270 1.28 0.63 -3.14
CA GLY A 270 2.12 1.39 -2.21
C GLY A 270 1.55 1.48 -0.80
N ASP A 271 0.24 1.72 -0.70
CA ASP A 271 -0.43 2.00 0.57
C ASP A 271 -1.39 0.89 1.01
N GLY A 272 -2.12 0.30 0.07
CA GLY A 272 -3.24 -0.61 0.36
C GLY A 272 -2.83 -2.06 0.61
N HIS A 273 -1.81 -2.56 -0.07
CA HIS A 273 -1.36 -3.95 0.12
C HIS A 273 -0.32 -4.04 1.25
N LEU A 274 -0.72 -4.59 2.39
CA LEU A 274 0.10 -4.62 3.62
C LEU A 274 1.51 -5.18 3.40
N TRP A 275 1.65 -6.33 2.75
CA TRP A 275 2.96 -6.95 2.51
C TRP A 275 3.85 -6.18 1.52
N LEU A 276 3.30 -5.76 0.37
CA LEU A 276 4.05 -5.02 -0.64
C LEU A 276 4.47 -3.63 -0.15
N SER A 277 3.60 -2.98 0.63
CA SER A 277 3.83 -1.65 1.19
C SER A 277 5.06 -1.56 2.10
N LEU A 278 5.58 -2.68 2.62
CA LEU A 278 6.87 -2.73 3.31
C LEU A 278 8.02 -2.25 2.40
N PHE A 279 7.92 -2.49 1.10
CA PHE A 279 8.95 -2.14 0.11
C PHE A 279 8.60 -0.89 -0.70
N THR A 280 7.31 -0.67 -0.93
CA THR A 280 6.77 0.34 -1.85
C THR A 280 6.13 1.54 -1.16
N ARG A 281 6.08 1.59 0.19
CA ARG A 281 5.54 2.74 0.95
C ARG A 281 6.12 4.05 0.39
N PRO A 282 5.26 5.01 0.00
CA PRO A 282 5.71 6.33 -0.39
C PRO A 282 6.17 7.11 0.86
N PRO A 283 7.18 8.00 0.73
CA PRO A 283 7.75 8.67 1.89
C PRO A 283 6.75 9.49 2.71
N HIS A 284 5.69 10.02 2.07
CA HIS A 284 4.71 10.93 2.69
C HIS A 284 3.62 10.22 3.50
N ASN A 285 3.50 8.90 3.41
CA ASN A 285 2.45 8.18 4.12
C ASN A 285 2.77 8.11 5.63
N PRO A 286 1.89 8.56 6.54
CA PRO A 286 2.16 8.53 7.98
C PRO A 286 2.29 7.11 8.56
N PHE A 287 1.71 6.09 7.92
CA PHE A 287 1.77 4.71 8.36
C PHE A 287 3.10 4.06 7.96
N THR A 288 3.99 3.95 8.95
CA THR A 288 5.40 3.55 8.81
C THR A 288 5.57 2.07 8.44
N ARG A 289 6.74 1.70 7.88
CA ARG A 289 7.05 0.28 7.60
C ARG A 289 7.13 -0.53 8.88
N CYS A 290 7.60 0.07 9.97
CA CYS A 290 7.65 -0.58 11.28
C CYS A 290 6.25 -0.98 11.77
N GLN A 291 5.28 -0.08 11.66
CA GLN A 291 3.89 -0.37 12.05
C GLN A 291 3.26 -1.41 11.11
N ARG A 292 3.48 -1.28 9.79
CA ARG A 292 3.01 -2.25 8.78
C ARG A 292 3.55 -3.65 9.07
N LEU A 293 4.83 -3.77 9.42
CA LEU A 293 5.47 -5.04 9.77
C LEU A 293 4.87 -5.63 11.05
N GLY A 294 4.56 -4.79 12.04
CA GLY A 294 3.80 -5.19 13.22
C GLY A 294 2.43 -5.79 12.88
N CYS A 295 1.67 -5.13 11.99
CA CYS A 295 0.39 -5.66 11.52
C CYS A 295 0.55 -6.98 10.75
N CYS A 296 1.59 -7.13 9.92
CA CYS A 296 1.89 -8.40 9.25
C CYS A 296 2.12 -9.53 10.27
N LEU A 297 2.87 -9.25 11.34
CA LEU A 297 3.13 -10.23 12.41
C LEU A 297 1.84 -10.61 13.14
N SER A 298 0.98 -9.63 13.47
CA SER A 298 -0.30 -9.87 14.14
C SER A 298 -1.22 -10.75 13.29
N ILE A 299 -1.34 -10.47 11.99
CA ILE A 299 -2.15 -11.28 11.07
C ILE A 299 -1.59 -12.70 10.97
N LEU A 300 -0.26 -12.84 10.84
CA LEU A 300 0.39 -14.13 10.76
C LEU A 300 0.12 -14.97 12.02
N PHE A 301 0.31 -14.41 13.21
CA PHE A 301 0.02 -15.15 14.45
C PHE A 301 -1.46 -15.46 14.64
N ALA A 302 -2.37 -14.55 14.28
CA ALA A 302 -3.80 -14.83 14.30
C ALA A 302 -4.14 -16.02 13.39
N THR A 303 -3.60 -16.07 12.17
CA THR A 303 -3.82 -17.21 11.26
C THR A 303 -3.24 -18.51 11.79
N MET A 304 -2.07 -18.48 12.46
CA MET A 304 -1.48 -19.68 13.07
C MET A 304 -2.35 -20.21 14.22
N VAL A 305 -2.83 -19.33 15.11
CA VAL A 305 -3.72 -19.71 16.21
C VAL A 305 -5.03 -20.27 15.66
N THR A 306 -5.64 -19.60 14.67
CA THR A 306 -6.87 -20.11 14.04
C THR A 306 -6.64 -21.50 13.44
N ASN A 307 -5.54 -21.72 12.73
CA ASN A 307 -5.23 -23.06 12.21
C ASN A 307 -5.05 -24.09 13.32
N ALA A 308 -4.37 -23.75 14.42
CA ALA A 308 -4.23 -24.64 15.58
C ALA A 308 -5.56 -24.93 16.32
N MET A 309 -6.59 -24.10 16.14
CA MET A 309 -7.92 -24.40 16.66
C MET A 309 -8.67 -25.42 15.79
N PHE A 310 -8.29 -25.59 14.52
CA PHE A 310 -8.95 -26.52 13.60
C PHE A 310 -8.19 -27.85 13.40
N TYR A 311 -6.91 -27.91 13.79
CA TYR A 311 -6.03 -29.10 13.69
C TYR A 311 -5.45 -29.46 15.05
#